data_AF-A0A8E2EZV6-F1
#
_entry.id   AF-A0A8E2EZV6-F1
#
_cell.length_a   1.000
_cell.length_b   1.000
_cell.length_c   1.000
_cell.angle_alpha   90.00
_cell.angle_beta   90.00
_cell.angle_gamma   90.00
#
_symmetry.space_group_name_H-M   'P 1'
#
loop_
_entity.id
_entity.type
_entity.pdbx_description
1 polymer ?
#
loop_
_entity_poly.entity_id
_entity_poly.type
_entity_poly.pdbx_seq_one_letter_code
_entity_poly.pdbx_strand_id
1 'polypeptide(L)'
;MILIAFSSGGIRAAITPLIAEQYKEMVSRIKIQRNGEITVTDRELTIQYIYNDGQHRRLSSTRNHTDGEIFKSPPSGSILPRVTRALWCGAKGGFRVDAAKPQAQFEKHHKEVPWDDVFIHELKSGLLACRILIFYPIHWLCLNQTFSNLIAQAGQMVNSGVPNDTIKSTNPITGIILIPLIQQGLYSFLRRRHIRFGPISRIDVGFTLASASIVYATGLQQLIYNTGPCYSHPRTCAASENGQVPNQVSMFLQAPIYMLGGLADVFCIPTGTEYAYNQAPRSMKSVVRALWLATAGVGACFAMAFTPVAKDPHLIVMYACLAVVMGVTTVAFWVTFRENDKEKMDML
;
A
#
# COMPACT_ATOMS: atom_id res chain seq x y z
N MET A 1 -0.47 1.00 -19.22
CA MET A 1 -0.68 1.03 -17.75
C MET A 1 -1.33 -0.24 -17.21
N ILE A 2 -2.38 -0.77 -17.83
CA ILE A 2 -2.87 -2.14 -17.53
C ILE A 2 -1.72 -3.16 -17.62
N LEU A 3 -0.90 -3.11 -18.67
CA LEU A 3 0.31 -3.93 -18.82
C LEU A 3 1.36 -3.72 -17.70
N ILE A 4 1.45 -2.53 -17.10
CA ILE A 4 2.43 -2.22 -16.03
C ILE A 4 1.90 -2.70 -14.66
N ALA A 5 0.59 -2.60 -14.43
CA ALA A 5 -0.06 -3.19 -13.26
C ALA A 5 0.00 -4.73 -13.30
N PHE A 6 -0.25 -5.33 -14.46
CA PHE A 6 -0.09 -6.77 -14.67
C PHE A 6 1.38 -7.22 -14.63
N SER A 7 2.33 -6.42 -15.14
CA SER A 7 3.76 -6.77 -15.08
C SER A 7 4.32 -6.65 -13.66
N SER A 8 4.05 -5.55 -12.95
CA SER A 8 4.54 -5.38 -11.58
C SER A 8 3.89 -6.38 -10.60
N GLY A 9 2.59 -6.66 -10.75
CA GLY A 9 1.87 -7.67 -9.95
C GLY A 9 2.23 -9.10 -10.32
N GLY A 10 2.35 -9.41 -11.60
CA GLY A 10 2.69 -10.75 -12.09
C GLY A 10 4.15 -11.11 -11.85
N ILE A 11 5.09 -10.21 -12.19
CA ILE A 11 6.53 -10.49 -12.09
C ILE A 11 6.99 -10.50 -10.63
N ARG A 12 6.59 -9.53 -9.78
CA ARG A 12 6.99 -9.57 -8.36
C ARG A 12 6.37 -10.75 -7.60
N ALA A 13 5.16 -11.17 -7.95
CA ALA A 13 4.57 -12.38 -7.40
C ALA A 13 5.21 -13.66 -7.94
N ALA A 14 5.83 -13.61 -9.12
CA ALA A 14 6.51 -14.74 -9.76
C ALA A 14 7.99 -14.88 -9.40
N ILE A 15 8.68 -13.80 -9.02
CA ILE A 15 10.12 -13.84 -8.68
C ILE A 15 10.38 -14.77 -7.49
N THR A 16 9.60 -14.66 -6.42
CA THR A 16 9.78 -15.48 -5.22
C THR A 16 9.64 -16.99 -5.49
N PRO A 17 8.60 -17.46 -6.22
CA PRO A 17 8.55 -18.85 -6.66
C PRO A 17 9.68 -19.23 -7.62
N LEU A 18 10.11 -18.34 -8.53
CA LEU A 18 11.23 -18.60 -9.44
C LEU A 18 12.55 -18.83 -8.67
N ILE A 19 12.82 -18.02 -7.65
CA ILE A 19 14.00 -18.16 -6.77
C ILE A 19 13.94 -19.49 -6.01
N ALA A 20 12.75 -19.87 -5.53
CA ALA A 20 12.56 -21.16 -4.87
C ALA A 20 12.78 -22.36 -5.82
N GLU A 21 12.33 -22.26 -7.08
CA GLU A 21 12.56 -23.29 -8.10
C GLU A 21 14.02 -23.41 -8.54
N GLN A 22 14.79 -22.31 -8.50
CA GLN A 22 16.23 -22.34 -8.79
C GLN A 22 17.08 -22.91 -7.64
N TYR A 23 16.49 -23.19 -6.47
CA TYR A 23 17.20 -23.79 -5.35
C TYR A 23 17.40 -25.30 -5.56
N LYS A 24 18.58 -25.67 -6.10
CA LYS A 24 18.93 -27.05 -6.47
C LYS A 24 19.33 -27.96 -5.30
N GLU A 25 19.58 -27.42 -4.09
CA GLU A 25 19.98 -28.25 -2.95
C GLU A 25 18.78 -29.04 -2.42
N MET A 26 18.76 -30.34 -2.68
CA MET A 26 17.66 -31.26 -2.34
C MET A 26 17.86 -32.02 -1.03
N VAL A 27 19.07 -32.03 -0.47
CA VAL A 27 19.46 -32.86 0.68
C VAL A 27 19.91 -31.96 1.83
N SER A 28 19.37 -32.19 3.02
CA SER A 28 19.77 -31.47 4.24
C SER A 28 21.26 -31.65 4.50
N ARG A 29 22.02 -30.56 4.51
CA ARG A 29 23.45 -30.58 4.84
C ARG A 29 23.68 -30.01 6.23
N ILE A 30 24.49 -30.72 7.01
CA ILE A 30 25.02 -30.24 8.27
C ILE A 30 26.17 -29.28 7.94
N LYS A 31 26.02 -28.00 8.28
CA LYS A 31 27.09 -26.99 8.17
C LYS A 31 27.55 -26.60 9.57
N ILE A 32 28.84 -26.77 9.80
CA ILE A 32 29.52 -26.30 11.01
C ILE A 32 29.93 -24.86 10.73
N GLN A 33 29.34 -23.92 11.46
CA GLN A 33 29.71 -22.50 11.37
C GLN A 33 31.08 -22.25 12.03
N ARG A 34 31.72 -21.12 11.70
CA ARG A 34 33.04 -20.73 12.26
C ARG A 34 33.04 -20.58 13.79
N ASN A 35 31.86 -20.50 14.41
CA ASN A 35 31.64 -20.43 15.86
C ASN A 35 31.44 -21.81 16.53
N GLY A 36 31.53 -22.91 15.78
CA GLY A 36 31.32 -24.28 16.30
C GLY A 36 29.86 -24.73 16.37
N GLU A 37 28.91 -23.91 15.92
CA GLU A 37 27.48 -24.24 15.93
C GLU A 37 27.13 -25.19 14.76
N ILE A 38 26.50 -26.32 15.09
CA ILE A 38 26.03 -27.30 14.10
C ILE A 38 24.66 -26.86 13.61
N THR A 39 24.59 -26.36 12.38
CA THR A 39 23.32 -25.95 11.77
C THR A 39 22.91 -26.92 10.66
N VAL A 40 21.67 -27.42 10.74
CA VAL A 40 21.08 -28.24 9.68
C VAL A 40 20.42 -27.29 8.68
N THR A 41 20.93 -27.29 7.45
CA THR A 41 20.34 -26.48 6.38
C THR A 41 19.18 -27.27 5.78
N ASP A 42 17.95 -26.96 6.18
CA ASP A 42 16.74 -27.59 5.67
C ASP A 42 16.15 -26.79 4.50
N ARG A 43 15.90 -27.49 3.38
CA ARG A 43 15.39 -26.88 2.14
C ARG A 43 14.00 -26.30 2.33
N GLU A 44 13.12 -26.95 3.07
CA GLU A 44 11.73 -26.54 3.27
C GLU A 44 11.67 -25.23 4.05
N LEU A 45 12.47 -25.13 5.12
CA LEU A 45 12.65 -23.89 5.90
C LEU A 45 13.28 -22.77 5.06
N THR A 46 14.23 -23.09 4.18
CA THR A 46 14.89 -22.10 3.31
C THR A 46 13.95 -21.59 2.22
N ILE A 47 13.17 -22.47 1.60
CA ILE A 47 12.12 -22.10 0.64
C ILE A 47 11.05 -21.26 1.34
N GLN A 48 10.61 -21.66 2.54
CA GLN A 48 9.64 -20.91 3.33
C GLN A 48 10.16 -19.53 3.75
N TYR A 49 11.46 -19.40 4.03
CA TYR A 49 12.14 -18.14 4.29
C TYR A 49 12.15 -17.24 3.04
N ILE A 50 12.44 -17.81 1.86
CA ILE A 50 12.38 -17.11 0.56
C ILE A 50 10.96 -16.59 0.29
N TYR A 51 9.92 -17.41 0.50
CA TYR A 51 8.52 -17.00 0.32
C TYR A 51 8.06 -15.91 1.29
N ASN A 52 8.57 -15.91 2.53
CA ASN A 52 8.20 -14.97 3.58
C ASN A 52 9.13 -13.75 3.67
N ASP A 53 9.92 -13.45 2.63
CA ASP A 53 10.78 -12.25 2.56
C ASP A 53 11.71 -12.11 3.78
N GLY A 54 12.22 -13.23 4.27
CA GLY A 54 13.18 -13.29 5.37
C GLY A 54 12.67 -12.98 6.79
N GLN A 55 11.36 -12.88 7.01
CA GLN A 55 10.79 -12.41 8.30
C GLN A 55 10.62 -13.49 9.39
N HIS A 56 11.30 -14.63 9.33
CA HIS A 56 11.38 -15.51 10.51
C HIS A 56 12.49 -15.01 11.46
N ARG A 57 12.06 -14.36 12.56
CA ARG A 57 12.83 -14.31 13.81
C ARG A 57 13.39 -15.71 14.07
N ARG A 58 14.70 -15.82 14.35
CA ARG A 58 15.34 -17.08 14.77
C ARG A 58 14.52 -17.69 15.90
N LEU A 59 13.66 -18.66 15.59
CA LEU A 59 13.18 -19.59 16.58
C LEU A 59 14.31 -20.61 16.72
N SER A 60 15.30 -20.27 17.56
CA SER A 60 16.24 -21.25 18.09
C SER A 60 15.43 -22.21 18.95
N SER A 61 14.78 -23.17 18.31
CA SER A 61 14.22 -24.32 18.97
C SER A 61 15.38 -25.25 19.32
N THR A 62 16.08 -24.95 20.42
CA THR A 62 16.80 -25.99 21.16
C THR A 62 15.75 -26.90 21.77
N ARG A 63 15.24 -27.84 20.98
CA ARG A 63 14.38 -28.92 21.50
C ARG A 63 15.21 -30.19 21.47
N ASN A 64 15.46 -30.70 22.68
CA ASN A 64 16.10 -31.98 22.90
C ASN A 64 15.36 -33.06 22.11
N HIS A 65 16.18 -33.91 21.51
CA HIS A 65 15.83 -35.08 20.77
C HIS A 65 14.92 -35.99 21.59
N THR A 66 13.64 -36.06 21.25
CA THR A 66 12.73 -37.21 21.40
C THR A 66 11.35 -36.82 20.88
N ASP A 67 10.88 -37.57 19.90
CA ASP A 67 9.52 -37.64 19.35
C ASP A 67 8.83 -36.34 18.92
N GLY A 68 8.74 -36.16 17.60
CA GLY A 68 7.88 -35.16 16.99
C GLY A 68 7.91 -35.28 15.47
N GLU A 69 6.86 -35.87 14.90
CA GLU A 69 6.61 -35.83 13.47
C GLU A 69 6.75 -34.39 12.97
N ILE A 70 7.71 -34.16 12.06
CA ILE A 70 7.84 -32.89 11.37
C ILE A 70 6.61 -32.78 10.47
N PHE A 71 5.66 -31.93 10.85
CA PHE A 71 4.45 -31.66 10.07
C PHE A 71 4.85 -30.99 8.76
N LYS A 72 5.08 -31.83 7.75
CA LYS A 72 5.45 -31.47 6.38
C LYS A 72 4.27 -30.72 5.78
N SER A 73 4.40 -29.40 5.63
CA SER A 73 3.38 -28.63 4.92
C SER A 73 3.62 -28.90 3.44
N PRO A 74 2.68 -29.55 2.72
CA PRO A 74 2.92 -29.91 1.32
C PRO A 74 3.32 -28.65 0.53
N PRO A 75 4.26 -28.76 -0.42
CA PRO A 75 4.71 -27.62 -1.21
C PRO A 75 3.48 -27.01 -1.87
N SER A 76 3.07 -25.84 -1.38
CA SER A 76 1.97 -25.09 -1.95
C SER A 76 2.45 -24.60 -3.30
N GLY A 77 2.08 -25.32 -4.36
CA GLY A 77 2.21 -24.83 -5.73
C GLY A 77 1.53 -23.46 -5.86
N SER A 78 1.78 -22.75 -6.96
CA SER A 78 1.24 -21.39 -7.14
C SER A 78 -0.27 -21.36 -6.86
N ILE A 79 -0.63 -20.71 -5.76
CA ILE A 79 -2.03 -20.58 -5.30
C ILE A 79 -2.79 -19.58 -6.18
N LEU A 80 -2.06 -18.65 -6.82
CA LEU A 80 -2.62 -17.58 -7.64
C LEU A 80 -3.54 -18.10 -8.77
N PRO A 81 -3.11 -19.06 -9.62
CA PRO A 81 -3.99 -19.63 -10.65
C PRO A 81 -5.25 -20.30 -10.12
N ARG A 82 -5.18 -20.92 -8.93
CA ARG A 82 -6.36 -21.53 -8.30
C ARG A 82 -7.32 -20.45 -7.79
N VAL A 83 -6.78 -19.42 -7.15
CA VAL A 83 -7.53 -18.26 -6.67
C VAL A 83 -8.20 -17.51 -7.82
N THR A 84 -7.49 -17.24 -8.92
CA THR A 84 -8.07 -16.50 -10.06
C THR A 84 -9.20 -17.28 -10.71
N ARG A 85 -9.07 -18.60 -10.87
CA ARG A 85 -10.15 -19.46 -11.37
C ARG A 85 -11.33 -19.51 -10.41
N ALA A 86 -11.09 -19.64 -9.10
CA ALA A 86 -12.14 -19.64 -8.10
C ALA A 86 -12.90 -18.30 -8.06
N LEU A 87 -12.18 -17.17 -8.10
CA LEU A 87 -12.78 -15.83 -8.21
C LEU A 87 -13.57 -15.65 -9.50
N TRP A 88 -13.09 -16.18 -10.62
CA TRP A 88 -13.81 -16.14 -11.90
C TRP A 88 -15.12 -16.95 -11.85
N CYS A 89 -15.10 -18.14 -11.24
CA CYS A 89 -16.31 -18.93 -11.00
C CYS A 89 -17.29 -18.19 -10.08
N GLY A 90 -16.80 -17.55 -9.01
CA GLY A 90 -17.60 -16.71 -8.12
C GLY A 90 -18.21 -15.48 -8.81
N ALA A 91 -17.46 -14.83 -9.71
CA ALA A 91 -17.93 -13.70 -10.50
C ALA A 91 -19.07 -14.10 -11.45
N LYS A 92 -18.91 -15.22 -12.18
CA LYS A 92 -19.97 -15.80 -13.02
C LYS A 92 -21.19 -16.29 -12.22
N GLY A 93 -20.98 -16.62 -10.95
CA GLY A 93 -22.01 -17.03 -10.00
C GLY A 93 -22.75 -15.87 -9.30
N GLY A 94 -22.58 -14.62 -9.74
CA GLY A 94 -23.24 -13.45 -9.14
C GLY A 94 -22.45 -12.79 -8.00
N PHE A 95 -21.12 -12.73 -8.13
CA PHE A 95 -20.19 -12.13 -7.15
C PHE A 95 -20.21 -12.77 -5.75
N ARG A 96 -20.66 -14.03 -5.64
CA ARG A 96 -20.61 -14.81 -4.40
C ARG A 96 -19.45 -15.79 -4.45
N VAL A 97 -18.48 -15.64 -3.54
CA VAL A 97 -17.34 -16.56 -3.40
C VAL A 97 -17.81 -17.98 -3.10
N ASP A 98 -18.95 -18.13 -2.40
CA ASP A 98 -19.57 -19.42 -2.10
C ASP A 98 -20.05 -20.19 -3.36
N ALA A 99 -20.30 -19.50 -4.48
CA ALA A 99 -20.64 -20.16 -5.74
C ALA A 99 -19.45 -20.91 -6.37
N ALA A 100 -18.23 -20.68 -5.88
CA ALA A 100 -17.02 -21.39 -6.32
C ALA A 100 -16.78 -22.69 -5.54
N LYS A 101 -17.64 -23.06 -4.58
CA LYS A 101 -17.53 -24.33 -3.86
C LYS A 101 -17.63 -25.53 -4.81
N PRO A 102 -16.92 -26.65 -4.55
CA PRO A 102 -16.91 -27.81 -5.43
C PRO A 102 -18.29 -28.40 -5.65
N GLN A 103 -19.09 -28.54 -4.59
CA GLN A 103 -20.47 -29.04 -4.69
C GLN A 103 -21.34 -28.12 -5.56
N ALA A 104 -21.28 -26.81 -5.36
CA ALA A 104 -22.05 -25.84 -6.14
C ALA A 104 -21.65 -25.81 -7.63
N GLN A 105 -20.37 -26.01 -7.95
CA GLN A 105 -19.89 -26.10 -9.32
C GLN A 105 -20.24 -27.43 -9.98
N PHE A 106 -20.23 -28.52 -9.21
CA PHE A 106 -20.67 -29.83 -9.70
C PHE A 106 -22.17 -29.84 -9.99
N GLU A 107 -23.00 -29.31 -9.09
CA GLU A 107 -24.45 -29.24 -9.29
C GLU A 107 -24.86 -28.37 -10.48
N LYS A 108 -24.24 -27.19 -10.64
CA LYS A 108 -24.65 -26.22 -11.66
C LYS A 108 -23.97 -26.40 -13.01
N HIS A 109 -22.75 -26.92 -13.02
CA HIS A 109 -21.91 -26.99 -14.23
C HIS A 109 -21.30 -28.36 -14.49
N HIS A 110 -21.54 -29.35 -13.62
CA HIS A 110 -20.98 -30.72 -13.69
C HIS A 110 -19.46 -30.72 -13.90
N LYS A 111 -18.77 -29.77 -13.26
CA LYS A 111 -17.31 -29.62 -13.33
C LYS A 111 -16.69 -29.93 -11.97
N GLU A 112 -15.76 -30.89 -11.98
CA GLU A 112 -14.85 -31.11 -10.85
C GLU A 112 -13.79 -30.00 -10.83
N VAL A 113 -13.67 -29.34 -9.69
CA VAL A 113 -12.73 -28.24 -9.47
C VAL A 113 -11.54 -28.73 -8.64
N PRO A 114 -10.32 -28.20 -8.88
CA PRO A 114 -9.10 -28.68 -8.24
C PRO A 114 -8.86 -28.11 -6.82
N TRP A 115 -9.90 -27.64 -6.14
CA TRP A 115 -9.81 -26.98 -4.84
C TRP A 115 -10.92 -27.45 -3.89
N ASP A 116 -10.66 -27.36 -2.58
CA ASP A 116 -11.57 -27.85 -1.54
C ASP A 116 -12.43 -26.73 -0.92
N ASP A 117 -13.45 -27.10 -0.15
CA ASP A 117 -14.31 -26.14 0.57
C ASP A 117 -13.54 -25.30 1.61
N VAL A 118 -12.54 -25.91 2.27
CA VAL A 118 -11.66 -25.21 3.22
C VAL A 118 -10.93 -24.08 2.53
N PHE A 119 -10.43 -24.32 1.31
CA PHE A 119 -9.74 -23.30 0.52
C PHE A 119 -10.68 -22.14 0.16
N ILE A 120 -11.93 -22.41 -0.21
CA ILE A 120 -12.92 -21.36 -0.51
C ILE A 120 -13.29 -20.56 0.75
N HIS A 121 -13.36 -21.22 1.91
CA HIS A 121 -13.57 -20.55 3.19
C HIS A 121 -12.39 -19.65 3.58
N GLU A 122 -11.15 -20.14 3.43
CA GLU A 122 -9.94 -19.34 3.62
C GLU A 122 -9.93 -18.15 2.66
N LEU A 123 -10.25 -18.36 1.37
CA LEU A 123 -10.37 -17.32 0.35
C LEU A 123 -11.34 -16.22 0.77
N LYS A 124 -12.55 -16.60 1.21
CA LYS A 124 -13.56 -15.66 1.69
C LYS A 124 -13.07 -14.87 2.91
N SER A 125 -12.44 -15.55 3.87
CA SER A 125 -11.92 -14.94 5.09
C SER A 125 -10.77 -13.96 4.79
N GLY A 126 -9.86 -14.33 3.89
CA GLY A 126 -8.78 -13.46 3.43
C GLY A 126 -9.27 -12.24 2.66
N LEU A 127 -10.32 -12.37 1.85
CA LEU A 127 -10.93 -11.22 1.16
C LEU A 127 -11.64 -10.27 2.13
N LEU A 128 -12.32 -10.80 3.15
CA LEU A 128 -12.96 -10.01 4.21
C LEU A 128 -11.91 -9.25 5.04
N ALA A 129 -10.80 -9.90 5.38
CA ALA A 129 -9.64 -9.28 6.03
C ALA A 129 -9.05 -8.13 5.20
N CYS A 130 -9.05 -8.27 3.87
CA CYS A 130 -8.62 -7.26 2.92
C CYS A 130 -9.63 -6.11 2.70
N ARG A 131 -10.76 -6.03 3.43
CA ARG A 131 -11.75 -4.94 3.28
C ARG A 131 -11.11 -3.55 3.43
N ILE A 132 -10.06 -3.43 4.24
CA ILE A 132 -9.30 -2.20 4.41
C ILE A 132 -8.69 -1.68 3.09
N LEU A 133 -8.35 -2.57 2.16
CA LEU A 133 -7.73 -2.23 0.88
C LEU A 133 -8.65 -1.41 -0.04
N ILE A 134 -9.96 -1.41 0.20
CA ILE A 134 -10.94 -0.66 -0.61
C ILE A 134 -10.72 0.87 -0.49
N PHE A 135 -10.17 1.34 0.63
CA PHE A 135 -9.92 2.75 0.88
C PHE A 135 -8.57 3.25 0.33
N TYR A 136 -7.61 2.34 0.09
CA TYR A 136 -6.26 2.68 -0.37
C TYR A 136 -6.18 3.25 -1.79
N PRO A 137 -7.03 2.89 -2.78
CA PRO A 137 -6.99 3.52 -4.10
C PRO A 137 -7.13 5.05 -4.07
N ILE A 138 -7.89 5.60 -3.12
CA ILE A 138 -8.06 7.05 -2.97
C ILE A 138 -6.81 7.69 -2.38
N HIS A 139 -6.17 7.02 -1.41
CA HIS A 139 -4.87 7.44 -0.90
C HIS A 139 -3.81 7.42 -2.01
N TRP A 140 -3.76 6.35 -2.83
CA TRP A 140 -2.90 6.28 -4.02
C TRP A 140 -3.19 7.38 -5.04
N LEU A 141 -4.46 7.72 -5.26
CA LEU A 141 -4.85 8.85 -6.13
C LEU A 141 -4.27 10.18 -5.64
N CYS A 142 -4.33 10.45 -4.33
CA CYS A 142 -3.76 11.66 -3.73
C CYS A 142 -2.22 11.63 -3.80
N LEU A 143 -1.61 10.49 -3.48
CA LEU A 143 -0.17 10.33 -3.58
C LEU A 143 0.34 10.53 -5.00
N ASN A 144 -0.42 10.09 -6.02
CA ASN A 144 -0.06 10.29 -7.42
C ASN A 144 0.03 11.78 -7.83
N GLN A 145 -0.64 12.70 -7.12
CA GLN A 145 -0.54 14.14 -7.40
C GLN A 145 0.88 14.68 -7.18
N THR A 146 1.63 14.06 -6.26
CA THR A 146 3.04 14.32 -5.94
C THR A 146 3.97 14.13 -7.13
N PHE A 147 3.60 13.23 -8.05
CA PHE A 147 4.41 12.84 -9.21
C PHE A 147 3.98 13.50 -10.52
N SER A 148 2.89 14.28 -10.51
CA SER A 148 2.36 14.92 -11.71
C SER A 148 2.01 16.38 -11.43
N ASN A 149 0.81 16.62 -10.88
CA ASN A 149 0.21 17.95 -10.82
C ASN A 149 0.95 18.90 -9.87
N LEU A 150 1.52 18.41 -8.75
CA LEU A 150 2.31 19.25 -7.85
C LEU A 150 3.64 19.70 -8.48
N ILE A 151 4.21 18.89 -9.38
CA ILE A 151 5.40 19.27 -10.16
C ILE A 151 5.03 20.34 -11.19
N ALA A 152 3.87 20.20 -11.85
CA ALA A 152 3.34 21.22 -12.75
C ALA A 152 3.05 22.54 -12.01
N GLN A 153 2.45 22.47 -10.82
CA GLN A 153 2.24 23.62 -9.94
C GLN A 153 3.57 24.30 -9.57
N ALA A 154 4.62 23.53 -9.25
CA ALA A 154 5.96 24.07 -8.97
C ALA A 154 6.53 24.86 -10.15
N GLY A 155 6.22 24.42 -11.38
CA GLY A 155 6.60 25.15 -12.60
C GLY A 155 5.94 26.51 -12.74
N GLN A 156 4.83 26.78 -12.06
CA GLN A 156 4.18 28.09 -12.07
C GLN A 156 4.76 29.06 -11.03
N MET A 157 5.73 28.60 -10.22
CA MET A 157 6.30 29.30 -9.07
C MET A 157 7.74 29.74 -9.34
N VAL A 158 8.25 30.68 -8.53
CA VAL A 158 9.65 31.09 -8.55
C VAL A 158 10.50 29.97 -7.98
N ASN A 159 11.38 29.41 -8.79
CA ASN A 159 12.16 28.22 -8.45
C ASN A 159 13.62 28.54 -8.07
N SER A 160 14.06 29.81 -8.10
CA SER A 160 15.38 30.27 -7.64
C SER A 160 16.58 29.42 -8.12
N GLY A 161 16.48 28.83 -9.32
CA GLY A 161 17.51 27.95 -9.89
C GLY A 161 17.41 26.46 -9.52
N VAL A 162 16.43 26.09 -8.69
CA VAL A 162 16.14 24.69 -8.31
C VAL A 162 15.19 24.06 -9.35
N PRO A 163 15.47 22.84 -9.85
CA PRO A 163 14.54 22.14 -10.73
C PRO A 163 13.20 21.81 -10.05
N ASN A 164 12.09 21.96 -10.79
CA ASN A 164 10.72 21.72 -10.29
C ASN A 164 10.55 20.31 -9.71
N ASP A 165 11.25 19.33 -10.27
CA ASP A 165 11.23 17.94 -9.82
C ASP A 165 11.92 17.70 -8.48
N THR A 166 12.85 18.58 -8.06
CA THR A 166 13.68 18.36 -6.88
C THR A 166 12.89 18.51 -5.58
N ILE A 167 11.77 19.26 -5.58
CA ILE A 167 10.95 19.46 -4.37
C ILE A 167 10.31 18.16 -3.87
N LYS A 168 10.07 17.18 -4.75
CA LYS A 168 9.53 15.88 -4.34
C LYS A 168 10.49 15.09 -3.47
N SER A 169 11.80 15.39 -3.53
CA SER A 169 12.81 14.81 -2.65
C SER A 169 12.61 15.21 -1.18
N THR A 170 11.84 16.27 -0.89
CA THR A 170 11.47 16.63 0.48
C THR A 170 10.62 15.54 1.16
N ASN A 171 9.84 14.75 0.41
CA ASN A 171 9.05 13.65 0.97
C ASN A 171 9.93 12.58 1.67
N PRO A 172 10.89 11.89 1.00
CA PRO A 172 11.74 10.91 1.66
C PRO A 172 12.63 11.52 2.75
N ILE A 173 13.10 12.76 2.60
CA ILE A 173 13.84 13.48 3.66
C ILE A 173 12.99 13.58 4.92
N THR A 174 11.72 13.93 4.74
CA THR A 174 10.75 14.01 5.84
C THR A 174 10.57 12.66 6.50
N GLY A 175 10.46 11.57 5.74
CA GLY A 175 10.42 10.21 6.28
C GLY A 175 11.65 9.89 7.14
N ILE A 176 12.86 10.16 6.63
CA ILE A 176 14.12 9.87 7.35
C ILE A 176 14.19 10.61 8.69
N ILE A 177 13.72 11.87 8.75
CA ILE A 177 13.75 12.69 9.96
C ILE A 177 12.59 12.36 10.90
N LEU A 178 11.38 12.19 10.38
CA LEU A 178 10.17 12.00 11.19
C LEU A 178 10.02 10.57 11.70
N ILE A 179 10.49 9.53 11.00
CA ILE A 179 10.42 8.15 11.49
C ILE A 179 11.05 7.99 12.89
N PRO A 180 12.30 8.41 13.16
CA PRO A 180 12.87 8.29 14.50
C PRO A 180 12.12 9.16 15.52
N LEU A 181 11.61 10.33 15.14
CA LEU A 181 10.81 11.17 16.02
C LEU A 181 9.47 10.52 16.40
N ILE A 182 8.83 9.83 15.46
CA ILE A 182 7.59 9.08 15.72
C ILE A 182 7.89 7.87 16.62
N GLN A 183 8.93 7.11 16.30
CA GLN A 183 9.27 5.87 17.02
C GLN A 183 9.76 6.14 18.44
N GLN A 184 10.67 7.10 18.62
CA GLN A 184 11.27 7.40 19.91
C GLN A 184 10.46 8.43 20.69
N GLY A 185 9.91 9.45 20.00
CA GLY A 185 9.16 10.54 20.61
C GLY A 185 7.68 10.22 20.75
N LEU A 186 6.94 10.18 19.63
CA LEU A 186 5.48 10.08 19.65
C LEU A 186 5.00 8.81 20.35
N TYR A 187 5.53 7.64 20.02
CA TYR A 187 5.10 6.39 20.67
C TYR A 187 5.50 6.31 22.14
N SER A 188 6.64 6.87 22.53
CA SER A 188 7.00 6.97 23.95
C SER A 188 6.08 7.93 24.70
N PHE A 189 5.70 9.04 24.08
CA PHE A 189 4.75 10.00 24.65
C PHE A 189 3.35 9.38 24.82
N LEU A 190 2.84 8.74 23.77
CA LEU A 190 1.54 8.07 23.81
C LEU A 190 1.50 6.96 24.87
N ARG A 191 2.59 6.19 25.00
CA ARG A 191 2.75 5.18 26.05
C ARG A 191 2.79 5.79 27.45
N ARG A 192 3.49 6.92 27.66
CA ARG A 192 3.47 7.65 28.95
C ARG A 192 2.08 8.18 29.29
N ARG A 193 1.26 8.49 28.29
CA ARG A 193 -0.14 8.93 28.44
C ARG A 193 -1.14 7.77 28.47
N HIS A 194 -0.68 6.52 28.49
CA HIS A 194 -1.52 5.31 28.45
C HIS A 194 -2.49 5.24 27.24
N ILE A 195 -2.19 5.94 26.15
CA ILE A 195 -2.99 5.90 24.92
C ILE A 195 -2.47 4.74 24.05
N ARG A 196 -3.29 3.69 23.87
CA ARG A 196 -2.95 2.54 23.00
C ARG A 196 -3.12 2.96 21.53
N PHE A 197 -2.01 3.07 20.79
CA PHE A 197 -2.01 3.49 19.40
C PHE A 197 -2.00 2.30 18.44
N GLY A 198 -3.20 1.79 18.16
CA GLY A 198 -3.44 0.60 17.33
C GLY A 198 -3.22 0.82 15.83
N PRO A 199 -3.23 -0.26 15.02
CA PRO A 199 -3.04 -0.18 13.57
C PRO A 199 -4.11 0.64 12.85
N ILE A 200 -5.38 0.56 13.26
CA ILE A 200 -6.47 1.33 12.65
C ILE A 200 -6.31 2.82 12.92
N SER A 201 -6.04 3.18 14.17
CA SER A 201 -5.77 4.57 14.58
C SER A 201 -4.58 5.19 13.82
N ARG A 202 -3.53 4.42 13.54
CA ARG A 202 -2.38 4.87 12.71
C ARG A 202 -2.80 5.21 11.28
N ILE A 203 -3.57 4.32 10.65
CA ILE A 203 -4.04 4.52 9.27
C ILE A 203 -4.96 5.75 9.20
N ASP A 204 -5.83 5.93 10.19
CA ASP A 204 -6.73 7.08 10.29
C ASP A 204 -5.97 8.42 10.42
N VAL A 205 -4.94 8.47 11.27
CA VAL A 205 -4.05 9.64 11.37
C VAL A 205 -3.35 9.91 10.04
N GLY A 206 -2.86 8.88 9.36
CA GLY A 206 -2.23 9.04 8.07
C GLY A 206 -3.20 9.56 7.00
N PHE A 207 -4.43 9.05 6.94
CA PHE A 207 -5.46 9.55 6.02
C PHE A 207 -5.85 11.00 6.30
N THR A 208 -5.94 11.38 7.58
CA THR A 208 -6.18 12.77 8.00
C THR A 208 -5.06 13.69 7.54
N LEU A 209 -3.80 13.28 7.71
CA LEU A 209 -2.64 14.05 7.27
C LEU A 209 -2.55 14.17 5.74
N ALA A 210 -2.91 13.12 5.01
CA ALA A 210 -3.01 13.16 3.55
C ALA A 210 -4.09 14.16 3.10
N SER A 211 -5.26 14.15 3.76
CA SER A 211 -6.32 15.12 3.50
C SER A 211 -5.84 16.56 3.78
N ALA A 212 -5.16 16.79 4.90
CA ALA A 212 -4.62 18.10 5.25
C ALA A 212 -3.56 18.59 4.23
N SER A 213 -2.73 17.69 3.71
CA SER A 213 -1.75 17.99 2.65
C SER A 213 -2.44 18.51 1.38
N ILE A 214 -3.51 17.86 0.93
CA ILE A 214 -4.25 18.29 -0.27
C ILE A 214 -5.06 19.57 -0.03
N VAL A 215 -5.60 19.77 1.17
CA VAL A 215 -6.22 21.05 1.57
C VAL A 215 -5.21 22.19 1.47
N TYR A 216 -3.99 21.99 1.99
CA TYR A 216 -2.92 22.98 1.87
C TYR A 216 -2.54 23.20 0.40
N ALA A 217 -2.44 22.14 -0.42
CA ALA A 217 -2.18 22.27 -1.86
C ALA A 217 -3.24 23.11 -2.59
N THR A 218 -4.51 22.98 -2.19
CA THR A 218 -5.63 23.79 -2.69
C THR A 218 -5.43 25.26 -2.35
N GLY A 219 -5.10 25.57 -1.09
CA GLY A 219 -4.82 26.93 -0.63
C GLY A 219 -3.60 27.55 -1.32
N LEU A 220 -2.54 26.75 -1.54
CA LEU A 220 -1.36 27.20 -2.27
C LEU A 220 -1.69 27.48 -3.75
N GLN A 221 -2.50 26.64 -4.41
CA GLN A 221 -2.95 26.91 -5.78
C GLN A 221 -3.76 28.22 -5.85
N GLN A 222 -4.64 28.45 -4.87
CA GLN A 222 -5.39 29.72 -4.78
C GLN A 222 -4.46 30.92 -4.61
N LEU A 223 -3.42 30.80 -3.79
CA LEU A 223 -2.41 31.85 -3.64
C LEU A 223 -1.67 32.12 -4.96
N ILE A 224 -1.32 31.07 -5.71
CA ILE A 224 -0.68 31.20 -7.02
C ILE A 224 -1.58 31.98 -7.97
N TYR A 225 -2.87 31.66 -8.04
CA TYR A 225 -3.81 32.37 -8.91
C TYR A 225 -4.17 33.80 -8.46
N ASN A 226 -3.95 34.13 -7.19
CA ASN A 226 -4.15 35.47 -6.66
C ASN A 226 -2.90 36.35 -6.77
N THR A 227 -1.76 35.78 -7.17
CA THR A 227 -0.48 36.49 -7.27
C THR A 227 -0.14 36.78 -8.74
N GLY A 228 0.35 38.00 -9.02
CA GLY A 228 0.80 38.39 -10.35
C GLY A 228 2.04 37.62 -10.84
N PRO A 229 2.38 37.72 -12.14
CA PRO A 229 1.80 38.64 -13.12
C PRO A 229 0.60 38.08 -13.91
N CYS A 230 0.40 36.76 -13.98
CA CYS A 230 -0.61 36.15 -14.85
C CYS A 230 -1.83 35.56 -14.14
N TYR A 231 -1.92 35.67 -12.81
CA TYR A 231 -3.07 35.26 -11.99
C TYR A 231 -3.57 33.84 -12.36
N SER A 232 -4.83 33.71 -12.79
CA SER A 232 -5.50 32.43 -13.09
C SER A 232 -4.95 31.67 -14.30
N HIS A 233 -4.09 32.29 -15.13
CA HIS A 233 -3.44 31.62 -16.26
C HIS A 233 -1.92 31.81 -16.18
N PRO A 234 -1.24 31.10 -15.26
CA PRO A 234 0.21 31.22 -15.10
C PRO A 234 0.96 31.00 -16.42
N ARG A 235 1.96 31.84 -16.68
CA ARG A 235 2.86 31.80 -17.86
C ARG A 235 2.26 32.09 -19.25
N THR A 236 0.96 32.35 -19.39
CA THR A 236 0.35 32.61 -20.70
C THR A 236 0.02 34.08 -20.96
N CYS A 237 0.25 34.96 -19.98
CA CYS A 237 -0.05 36.38 -20.12
C CYS A 237 1.08 37.16 -20.79
N ALA A 238 0.77 38.33 -21.37
CA ALA A 238 1.76 39.20 -22.01
C ALA A 238 2.87 39.65 -21.04
N ALA A 239 2.55 39.80 -19.75
CA ALA A 239 3.51 40.12 -18.69
C ALA A 239 4.45 38.94 -18.32
N SER A 240 4.24 37.76 -18.90
CA SER A 240 5.09 36.59 -18.68
C SER A 240 6.35 36.54 -19.55
N GLU A 241 6.53 37.49 -20.48
CA GLU A 241 7.63 37.48 -21.47
C GLU A 241 7.77 36.11 -22.16
N ASN A 242 6.74 35.68 -22.90
CA ASN A 242 6.69 34.36 -23.57
C ASN A 242 6.84 33.15 -22.62
N GLY A 243 6.38 33.24 -21.37
CA GLY A 243 6.37 32.13 -20.41
C GLY A 243 7.61 32.03 -19.53
N GLN A 244 8.53 32.99 -19.61
CA GLN A 244 9.77 33.06 -18.82
C GLN A 244 9.51 33.46 -17.37
N VAL A 245 8.58 34.38 -17.13
CA VAL A 245 8.29 34.91 -15.80
C VAL A 245 7.14 34.13 -15.13
N PRO A 246 7.39 33.33 -14.07
CA PRO A 246 6.35 32.66 -13.31
C PRO A 246 5.60 33.64 -12.37
N ASN A 247 4.52 33.16 -11.74
CA ASN A 247 3.87 33.94 -10.70
C ASN A 247 4.83 34.07 -9.49
N GLN A 248 4.78 35.23 -8.81
CA GLN A 248 5.73 35.60 -7.75
C GLN A 248 5.45 34.90 -6.42
N VAL A 249 5.34 33.58 -6.45
CA VAL A 249 5.19 32.72 -5.28
C VAL A 249 6.42 31.82 -5.20
N SER A 250 7.04 31.73 -4.03
CA SER A 250 8.20 30.87 -3.83
C SER A 250 7.81 29.39 -3.88
N MET A 251 8.51 28.60 -4.71
CA MET A 251 8.32 27.16 -4.83
C MET A 251 8.48 26.42 -3.49
N PHE A 252 9.28 26.95 -2.57
CA PHE A 252 9.50 26.35 -1.24
C PHE A 252 8.25 26.34 -0.36
N LEU A 253 7.21 27.13 -0.68
CA LEU A 253 5.92 27.06 -0.02
C LEU A 253 5.19 25.73 -0.28
N GLN A 254 5.64 24.91 -1.23
CA GLN A 254 5.19 23.53 -1.39
C GLN A 254 5.78 22.56 -0.37
N ALA A 255 6.86 22.91 0.35
CA ALA A 255 7.51 21.99 1.27
C ALA A 255 6.53 21.38 2.31
N PRO A 256 5.60 22.13 2.92
CA PRO A 256 4.60 21.55 3.83
C PRO A 256 3.70 20.48 3.18
N ILE A 257 3.39 20.59 1.88
CA ILE A 257 2.58 19.59 1.16
C ILE A 257 3.30 18.25 1.17
N TYR A 258 4.57 18.25 0.76
CA TYR A 258 5.41 17.05 0.72
C TYR A 258 5.74 16.52 2.10
N MET A 259 5.89 17.39 3.11
CA MET A 259 6.13 16.97 4.49
C MET A 259 4.91 16.26 5.10
N LEU A 260 3.72 16.85 4.98
CA LEU A 260 2.48 16.26 5.47
C LEU A 260 2.13 14.97 4.71
N GLY A 261 2.34 14.96 3.39
CA GLY A 261 2.15 13.77 2.56
C GLY A 261 3.10 12.64 2.95
N GLY A 262 4.39 12.95 3.15
CA GLY A 262 5.36 11.95 3.61
C GLY A 262 5.07 11.39 4.99
N LEU A 263 4.62 12.26 5.92
CA LEU A 263 4.18 11.80 7.23
C LEU A 263 2.96 10.88 7.15
N ALA A 264 2.01 11.20 6.26
CA ALA A 264 0.86 10.35 6.00
C ALA A 264 1.28 8.96 5.48
N ASP A 265 2.19 8.91 4.51
CA ASP A 265 2.69 7.67 3.90
C ASP A 265 3.37 6.76 4.95
N VAL A 266 4.15 7.36 5.86
CA VAL A 266 4.84 6.65 6.95
C VAL A 266 3.86 5.93 7.87
N PHE A 267 2.67 6.49 8.11
CA PHE A 267 1.66 5.83 8.94
C PHE A 267 0.79 4.84 8.14
N CYS A 268 0.41 5.19 6.91
CA CYS A 268 -0.56 4.42 6.13
C CYS A 268 0.01 3.15 5.50
N ILE A 269 1.16 3.25 4.81
CA ILE A 269 1.66 2.18 3.95
C ILE A 269 2.20 0.98 4.75
N PRO A 270 3.14 1.14 5.70
CA PRO A 270 3.64 -0.01 6.46
C PRO A 270 2.56 -0.61 7.35
N THR A 271 1.73 0.22 8.00
CA THR A 271 0.66 -0.29 8.87
C THR A 271 -0.43 -1.00 8.09
N GLY A 272 -0.84 -0.47 6.93
CA GLY A 272 -1.87 -1.09 6.09
C GLY A 272 -1.46 -2.44 5.55
N THR A 273 -0.23 -2.53 5.06
CA THR A 273 0.34 -3.81 4.61
C THR A 273 0.43 -4.79 5.76
N GLU A 274 1.05 -4.43 6.88
CA GLU A 274 1.18 -5.26 8.09
C GLU A 274 -0.18 -5.79 8.57
N TYR A 275 -1.17 -4.91 8.65
CA TYR A 275 -2.52 -5.27 9.05
C TYR A 275 -3.15 -6.29 8.09
N ALA A 276 -3.06 -6.05 6.78
CA ALA A 276 -3.61 -6.95 5.77
C ALA A 276 -2.92 -8.33 5.79
N TYR A 277 -1.59 -8.38 6.01
CA TYR A 277 -0.87 -9.65 6.15
C TYR A 277 -1.25 -10.42 7.41
N ASN A 278 -1.42 -9.72 8.54
CA ASN A 278 -1.66 -10.35 9.83
C ASN A 278 -3.08 -10.92 9.93
N GLN A 279 -4.03 -10.39 9.17
CA GLN A 279 -5.39 -10.93 9.12
C GLN A 279 -5.58 -12.01 8.04
N ALA A 280 -4.66 -12.12 7.10
CA ALA A 280 -4.75 -13.11 6.04
C ALA A 280 -4.33 -14.51 6.54
N PRO A 281 -5.02 -15.58 6.09
CA PRO A 281 -4.56 -16.94 6.34
C PRO A 281 -3.21 -17.18 5.66
N ARG A 282 -2.42 -18.11 6.20
CA ARG A 282 -1.02 -18.35 5.77
C ARG A 282 -0.92 -18.68 4.27
N SER A 283 -1.89 -19.42 3.74
CA SER A 283 -2.00 -19.80 2.32
C SER A 283 -2.17 -18.61 1.38
N MET A 284 -2.70 -17.48 1.87
CA MET A 284 -3.14 -16.35 1.03
C MET A 284 -2.26 -15.10 1.07
N LYS A 285 -1.12 -15.13 1.76
CA LYS A 285 -0.24 -13.95 1.85
C LYS A 285 0.19 -13.41 0.48
N SER A 286 0.40 -14.28 -0.50
CA SER A 286 0.71 -13.90 -1.88
C SER A 286 -0.47 -13.22 -2.60
N VAL A 287 -1.70 -13.63 -2.31
CA VAL A 287 -2.92 -12.99 -2.84
C VAL A 287 -3.07 -11.60 -2.25
N VAL A 288 -2.86 -11.45 -0.94
CA VAL A 288 -2.92 -10.15 -0.26
C VAL A 288 -1.89 -9.17 -0.82
N ARG A 289 -0.66 -9.63 -1.10
CA ARG A 289 0.36 -8.87 -1.84
C ARG A 289 -0.15 -8.38 -3.19
N ALA A 290 -0.73 -9.27 -3.98
CA ALA A 290 -1.25 -8.94 -5.30
C ALA A 290 -2.40 -7.92 -5.21
N LEU A 291 -3.34 -8.11 -4.26
CA LEU A 291 -4.43 -7.18 -4.01
C LEU A 291 -3.92 -5.80 -3.57
N TRP A 292 -2.92 -5.75 -2.67
CA TRP A 292 -2.29 -4.51 -2.26
C TRP A 292 -1.74 -3.74 -3.46
N LEU A 293 -0.96 -4.39 -4.32
CA LEU A 293 -0.41 -3.72 -5.50
C LEU A 293 -1.49 -3.33 -6.52
N ALA A 294 -2.57 -4.13 -6.62
CA ALA A 294 -3.72 -3.79 -7.44
C ALA A 294 -4.36 -2.47 -6.98
N THR A 295 -4.39 -2.15 -5.68
CA THR A 295 -4.90 -0.85 -5.20
C THR A 295 -4.13 0.34 -5.76
N ALA A 296 -2.80 0.21 -5.90
CA ALA A 296 -1.97 1.24 -6.52
C ALA A 296 -2.29 1.40 -8.01
N GLY A 297 -2.53 0.29 -8.71
CA GLY A 297 -2.98 0.30 -10.10
C GLY A 297 -4.33 1.00 -10.28
N VAL A 298 -5.30 0.73 -9.40
CA VAL A 298 -6.60 1.42 -9.40
C VAL A 298 -6.44 2.92 -9.12
N GLY A 299 -5.60 3.30 -8.15
CA GLY A 299 -5.30 4.70 -7.86
C GLY A 299 -4.66 5.43 -9.05
N ALA A 300 -3.79 4.77 -9.81
CA ALA A 300 -3.23 5.32 -11.04
C ALA A 300 -4.29 5.50 -12.14
N CYS A 301 -5.21 4.54 -12.31
CA CYS A 301 -6.34 4.68 -13.23
C CYS A 301 -7.22 5.89 -12.88
N PHE A 302 -7.51 6.10 -11.59
CA PHE A 302 -8.22 7.31 -11.16
C PHE A 302 -7.43 8.57 -11.50
N ALA A 303 -6.12 8.62 -11.21
CA ALA A 303 -5.31 9.79 -11.53
C ALA A 303 -5.35 10.15 -13.03
N MET A 304 -5.38 9.14 -13.90
CA MET A 304 -5.56 9.34 -15.34
C MET A 304 -6.94 9.87 -15.70
N ALA A 305 -8.00 9.34 -15.07
CA ALA A 305 -9.35 9.85 -15.27
C ALA A 305 -9.51 11.33 -14.89
N PHE A 306 -8.73 11.82 -13.92
CA PHE A 306 -8.72 13.24 -13.52
C PHE A 306 -7.84 14.15 -14.40
N THR A 307 -7.01 13.59 -15.30
CA THR A 307 -6.09 14.36 -16.14
C THR A 307 -6.78 15.45 -17.00
N PRO A 308 -7.98 15.25 -17.58
CA PRO A 308 -8.67 16.30 -18.32
C PRO A 308 -9.03 17.55 -17.50
N VAL A 309 -9.23 17.36 -16.19
CA VAL A 309 -9.57 18.43 -15.23
C VAL A 309 -8.30 19.13 -14.71
N ALA A 310 -7.13 18.53 -14.87
CA ALA A 310 -5.83 19.05 -14.46
C ALA A 310 -5.30 20.13 -15.44
N LYS A 311 -6.10 21.16 -15.72
CA LYS A 311 -5.75 22.32 -16.56
C LYS A 311 -6.08 23.60 -15.81
N ASP A 312 -5.29 24.65 -16.00
CA ASP A 312 -5.63 25.99 -15.52
C ASP A 312 -6.93 26.49 -16.18
N PRO A 313 -7.84 27.17 -15.46
CA PRO A 313 -7.81 27.53 -14.03
C PRO A 313 -8.48 26.49 -13.10
N HIS A 314 -8.77 25.28 -13.58
CA HIS A 314 -9.52 24.26 -12.85
C HIS A 314 -8.70 23.47 -11.82
N LEU A 315 -7.40 23.75 -11.66
CA LEU A 315 -6.55 23.05 -10.68
C LEU A 315 -7.04 23.21 -9.23
N ILE A 316 -7.59 24.37 -8.86
CA ILE A 316 -8.16 24.58 -7.52
C ILE A 316 -9.34 23.63 -7.30
N VAL A 317 -10.24 23.55 -8.28
CA VAL A 317 -11.42 22.67 -8.19
C VAL A 317 -10.99 21.21 -8.10
N MET A 318 -9.98 20.80 -8.87
CA MET A 318 -9.42 19.46 -8.81
C MET A 318 -8.88 19.14 -7.40
N TYR A 319 -8.02 20.00 -6.83
CA TYR A 319 -7.48 19.77 -5.49
C TYR A 319 -8.57 19.83 -4.41
N ALA A 320 -9.54 20.73 -4.53
CA ALA A 320 -10.68 20.81 -3.61
C ALA A 320 -11.53 19.52 -3.65
N CYS A 321 -11.83 18.99 -4.84
CA CYS A 321 -12.54 17.72 -4.98
C CYS A 321 -11.73 16.56 -4.38
N LEU A 322 -10.42 16.49 -4.61
CA LEU A 322 -9.55 15.48 -4.03
C LEU A 322 -9.49 15.59 -2.49
N ALA A 323 -9.43 16.81 -1.95
CA ALA A 323 -9.48 17.05 -0.51
C ALA A 323 -10.79 16.57 0.11
N VAL A 324 -11.93 16.87 -0.52
CA VAL A 324 -13.25 16.40 -0.06
C VAL A 324 -13.33 14.88 -0.14
N VAL A 325 -12.93 14.27 -1.26
CA VAL A 325 -12.96 12.81 -1.42
C VAL A 325 -12.07 12.12 -0.38
N MET A 326 -10.86 12.64 -0.14
CA MET A 326 -9.95 12.11 0.88
C MET A 326 -10.50 12.30 2.30
N GLY A 327 -11.11 13.46 2.60
CA GLY A 327 -11.76 13.72 3.88
C GLY A 327 -12.94 12.78 4.14
N VAL A 328 -13.83 12.60 3.16
CA VAL A 328 -14.94 11.64 3.22
C VAL A 328 -14.42 10.22 3.38
N THR A 329 -13.35 9.85 2.69
CA THR A 329 -12.71 8.53 2.80
C THR A 329 -12.16 8.31 4.20
N THR A 330 -11.56 9.33 4.82
CA THR A 330 -11.06 9.30 6.19
C THR A 330 -12.21 9.05 7.17
N VAL A 331 -13.29 9.82 7.07
CA VAL A 331 -14.48 9.65 7.92
C VAL A 331 -15.12 8.27 7.70
N ALA A 332 -15.28 7.84 6.45
CA ALA A 332 -15.84 6.54 6.12
C ALA A 332 -14.99 5.39 6.66
N PHE A 333 -13.66 5.49 6.55
CA PHE A 333 -12.72 4.52 7.11
C PHE A 333 -12.87 4.43 8.63
N TRP A 334 -12.87 5.58 9.31
CA TRP A 334 -13.07 5.66 10.76
C TRP A 334 -14.39 5.02 11.20
N VAL A 335 -15.52 5.40 10.60
CA VAL A 335 -16.84 4.83 10.93
C VAL A 335 -16.87 3.32 10.71
N THR A 336 -16.24 2.84 9.64
CA THR A 336 -16.28 1.44 9.22
C THR A 336 -15.40 0.52 10.08
N PHE A 337 -14.32 1.03 10.68
CA PHE A 337 -13.33 0.22 11.41
C PHE A 337 -13.14 0.60 12.88
N ARG A 338 -13.79 1.66 13.39
CA ARG A 338 -13.74 2.04 14.81
C ARG A 338 -14.19 0.91 15.75
N GLU A 339 -15.12 0.07 15.32
CA GLU A 339 -15.66 -1.04 16.13
C GLU A 339 -14.68 -2.22 16.19
N ASN A 340 -13.99 -2.51 15.09
CA ASN A 340 -12.95 -3.54 15.05
C ASN A 340 -11.75 -3.22 15.95
N ASP A 341 -11.46 -1.94 16.19
CA ASP A 341 -10.44 -1.51 17.15
C ASP A 341 -10.93 -1.81 18.58
N LYS A 342 -12.20 -1.51 18.89
CA LYS A 342 -12.82 -1.79 20.21
C LYS A 342 -12.93 -3.28 20.54
N GLU A 343 -13.34 -4.13 19.61
CA GLU A 343 -13.46 -5.58 19.87
C GLU A 343 -12.10 -6.23 20.18
N LYS A 344 -11.02 -5.79 19.52
CA LYS A 344 -9.66 -6.23 19.86
C LYS A 344 -9.15 -5.62 21.17
N MET A 345 -9.69 -4.48 21.59
CA MET A 345 -9.40 -3.85 22.88
C MET A 345 -10.04 -4.60 24.05
N ASP A 346 -11.20 -5.24 23.87
CA ASP A 346 -11.88 -6.00 24.93
C ASP A 346 -11.27 -7.40 25.16
N MET A 347 -10.50 -7.91 24.20
CA MET A 347 -9.78 -9.19 24.31
C MET A 347 -8.37 -9.08 24.92
N LEU A 348 -7.91 -7.88 25.31
CA LEU A 348 -6.55 -7.56 25.80
C LEU A 348 -6.55 -6.71 27.07
#